data_AF-A0A2G4FX02-F1
#
_entry.id   AF-A0A2G4FX02-F1
#
_cell.length_a   1.000
_cell.length_b   1.000
_cell.length_c   1.000
_cell.angle_alpha   90.00
_cell.angle_beta   90.00
_cell.angle_gamma   90.00
#
_symmetry.space_group_name_H-M   'P 1'
#
loop_
_entity.id
_entity.type
_entity.pdbx_description
1 polymer ?
#
loop_
_entity_poly.entity_id
_entity_poly.type
_entity_poly.pdbx_seq_one_letter_code
_entity_poly.pdbx_strand_id
1 'polypeptide(L)'
;MLHLLMKRSRRAGIIGLVLAVVLLVLGALLATTARAQPAPTYHFVYLRSIDTLGTEVVTPGPSSIVGLLSMRGAPVMRWEQQHVNSVPGRLTLSIFAPGAPTTGLPTQNIVVHMVGDSAKLTISANGTTSEQALHSAAGAVALVGNSVLHTALMADHARIAMKASLPVFLTNGGRTIPATVTQQGDTTVFSIGGMDARILWDPNGGPLEMSIPAQNLRVVRTTGAASMSSAPAPIDYGAPANAPYTAEDVVIPTSRGYTLAGTLTRPKGAAKMPAVVTISGSGPQDRDSRISIVPNYAPFRDIADTLGRRGIAVLRVDDRGVGASGGAASRANATSADFADDVASAVAYLRARRDIDGTRIALAGHSEGGLIAPLVAAKDPTVRAIALLAGPAYNGRRILEFQNENAIKAATQLTETQRDSIRRTVPKGLDSLSAANTWMGFFMKTEPSAALRRVKQPTLVLQGDTDQQVTPEQADSIATILKGSGNTRVTVRHFPATNHLFLVDPSGAPGGYTALKDTKLRREVLGALADWVVRVMK
;
A
#
# COMPACT_ATOMS: atom_id res chain seq x y z
N MET A 1 48.81 7.98 -63.50
CA MET A 1 48.56 6.99 -64.57
C MET A 1 49.91 6.42 -64.98
N LEU A 2 49.94 5.10 -65.14
CA LEU A 2 51.00 4.22 -65.67
C LEU A 2 51.85 3.39 -64.69
N HIS A 3 51.43 2.12 -64.65
CA HIS A 3 52.20 0.87 -64.59
C HIS A 3 52.74 0.40 -63.23
N LEU A 4 52.04 -0.49 -62.52
CA LEU A 4 51.83 -1.94 -62.75
C LEU A 4 53.14 -2.77 -62.68
N LEU A 5 53.15 -3.64 -61.67
CA LEU A 5 53.78 -4.97 -61.59
C LEU A 5 55.27 -5.14 -61.25
N MET A 6 55.46 -6.04 -60.28
CA MET A 6 56.62 -6.85 -59.86
C MET A 6 57.24 -6.35 -58.54
N LYS A 7 57.17 -7.05 -57.41
CA LYS A 7 57.30 -8.50 -57.18
C LYS A 7 56.53 -8.94 -55.93
N ARG A 8 55.90 -10.12 -56.08
CA ARG A 8 55.22 -10.90 -55.05
C ARG A 8 56.18 -11.41 -53.96
N SER A 9 55.65 -11.35 -52.74
CA SER A 9 55.57 -12.43 -51.76
C SER A 9 56.62 -12.53 -50.64
N ARG A 10 56.04 -12.68 -49.44
CA ARG A 10 56.58 -13.19 -48.18
C ARG A 10 57.33 -12.18 -47.31
N ARG A 11 56.57 -11.34 -46.60
CA ARG A 11 56.71 -11.01 -45.16
C ARG A 11 55.61 -10.02 -44.73
N ALA A 12 54.36 -10.43 -44.83
CA ALA A 12 53.25 -9.81 -44.09
C ALA A 12 53.16 -10.55 -42.75
N GLY A 13 53.88 -10.04 -41.76
CA GLY A 13 54.06 -10.67 -40.46
C GLY A 13 55.40 -10.19 -39.91
N ILE A 14 55.34 -9.13 -39.09
CA ILE A 14 56.31 -8.62 -38.10
C ILE A 14 56.15 -7.10 -37.87
N ILE A 15 55.56 -6.32 -38.79
CA ILE A 15 55.36 -4.86 -38.57
C ILE A 15 54.03 -4.52 -37.86
N GLY A 16 53.06 -5.44 -37.83
CA GLY A 16 51.81 -5.30 -37.07
C GLY A 16 51.91 -5.55 -35.56
N LEU A 17 53.07 -6.00 -35.06
CA LEU A 17 53.25 -6.35 -33.64
C LEU A 17 53.98 -5.25 -32.83
N VAL A 18 54.59 -4.26 -33.48
CA VAL A 18 55.37 -3.21 -32.79
C VAL A 18 54.53 -1.96 -32.47
N LEU A 19 53.45 -1.68 -33.22
CA LEU A 19 52.49 -0.64 -32.84
C LEU A 19 51.49 -1.08 -31.74
N ALA A 20 51.35 -2.38 -31.51
CA ALA A 20 50.45 -2.91 -30.48
C ALA A 20 51.06 -2.85 -29.06
N VAL A 21 52.39 -2.77 -28.92
CA VAL A 21 53.06 -2.77 -27.61
C VAL A 21 53.32 -1.34 -27.08
N VAL A 22 53.46 -0.34 -27.95
CA VAL A 22 53.70 1.05 -27.51
C VAL A 22 52.42 1.76 -27.02
N LEU A 23 51.24 1.38 -27.54
CA LEU A 23 49.94 1.86 -27.03
C LEU A 23 49.51 1.18 -25.71
N LEU A 24 50.08 0.02 -25.40
CA LEU A 24 49.82 -0.70 -24.13
C LEU A 24 50.68 -0.19 -22.96
N VAL A 25 51.82 0.47 -23.24
CA VAL A 25 52.72 1.00 -22.19
C VAL A 25 52.44 2.46 -21.83
N LEU A 26 51.88 3.29 -22.73
CA LEU A 26 51.43 4.65 -22.36
C LEU A 26 50.07 4.68 -21.63
N GLY A 27 49.25 3.65 -21.75
CA GLY A 27 48.02 3.50 -20.95
C GLY A 27 48.29 3.09 -19.49
N ALA A 28 49.48 2.58 -19.19
CA ALA A 28 49.85 2.02 -17.89
C ALA A 28 50.60 3.00 -16.96
N LEU A 29 50.94 4.22 -17.41
CA LEU A 29 51.63 5.23 -16.61
C LEU A 29 50.82 6.50 -16.28
N LEU A 30 49.52 6.51 -16.56
CA LEU A 30 48.57 7.53 -16.03
C LEU A 30 47.65 6.97 -14.94
N ALA A 31 47.88 5.74 -14.46
CA ALA A 31 47.19 5.16 -13.31
C ALA A 31 47.81 5.63 -11.97
N THR A 32 48.11 6.92 -11.83
CA THR A 32 48.33 7.53 -10.53
C THR A 32 46.99 8.04 -10.00
N THR A 33 46.48 7.33 -9.00
CA THR A 33 45.35 7.72 -8.14
C THR A 33 44.06 8.08 -8.88
N ALA A 34 43.48 7.10 -9.58
CA ALA A 34 42.02 7.08 -9.65
C ALA A 34 41.54 6.90 -8.21
N ARG A 35 41.22 8.00 -7.54
CA ARG A 35 40.53 8.03 -6.26
C ARG A 35 39.32 7.12 -6.44
N ALA A 36 39.33 5.95 -5.80
CA ALA A 36 38.19 5.02 -5.86
C ALA A 36 36.95 5.85 -5.57
N GLN A 37 36.06 5.98 -6.56
CA GLN A 37 34.83 6.71 -6.32
C GLN A 37 34.16 6.02 -5.13
N PRO A 38 33.78 6.76 -4.08
CA PRO A 38 33.09 6.16 -2.96
C PRO A 38 31.87 5.42 -3.51
N ALA A 39 31.69 4.17 -3.08
CA ALA A 39 30.54 3.38 -3.48
C ALA A 39 29.26 4.21 -3.25
N PRO A 40 28.28 4.19 -4.17
CA PRO A 40 27.13 5.06 -4.08
C PRO A 40 26.36 4.78 -2.79
N THR A 41 26.19 5.81 -1.95
CA THR A 41 25.24 5.77 -0.84
C THR A 41 23.84 5.90 -1.41
N TYR A 42 22.96 4.97 -1.04
CA TYR A 42 21.57 4.97 -1.45
C TYR A 42 20.68 5.51 -0.33
N HIS A 43 19.75 6.40 -0.69
CA HIS A 43 18.77 6.97 0.23
C HIS A 43 17.38 6.55 -0.19
N PHE A 44 16.61 6.01 0.76
CA PHE A 44 15.28 5.51 0.52
C PHE A 44 14.26 6.13 1.46
N VAL A 45 13.05 6.31 0.94
CA VAL A 45 11.89 6.76 1.72
C VAL A 45 10.85 5.64 1.72
N TYR A 46 10.40 5.28 2.92
CA TYR A 46 9.33 4.32 3.15
C TYR A 46 8.00 5.06 3.13
N LEU A 47 7.11 4.63 2.24
CA LEU A 47 5.83 5.24 1.98
C LEU A 47 4.72 4.21 2.24
N ARG A 48 3.71 4.61 2.99
CA ARG A 48 2.40 3.96 2.95
C ARG A 48 1.43 5.04 2.58
N SER A 49 0.90 4.94 1.38
CA SER A 49 0.21 6.07 0.80
C SER A 49 1.16 7.30 0.74
N ILE A 50 0.70 8.51 1.11
CA ILE A 50 1.48 9.77 1.06
C ILE A 50 2.33 9.94 2.32
N ASP A 51 2.10 9.09 3.32
CA ASP A 51 2.80 9.15 4.58
C ASP A 51 4.18 8.55 4.42
N THR A 52 5.18 9.39 4.67
CA THR A 52 6.53 8.93 4.94
C THR A 52 6.56 8.21 6.28
N LEU A 53 6.60 6.88 6.23
CA LEU A 53 6.71 6.01 7.38
C LEU A 53 8.12 5.95 7.93
N GLY A 54 9.12 6.25 7.12
CA GLY A 54 10.52 6.14 7.53
C GLY A 54 11.49 6.40 6.40
N THR A 55 12.77 6.31 6.72
CA THR A 55 13.87 6.43 5.78
C THR A 55 14.87 5.31 6.03
N GLU A 56 15.61 4.96 4.98
CA GLU A 56 16.75 4.08 5.12
C GLU A 56 17.91 4.59 4.29
N VAL A 57 19.08 4.64 4.91
CA VAL A 57 20.34 4.98 4.23
C VAL A 57 21.18 3.73 4.15
N VAL A 58 21.55 3.33 2.95
CA VAL A 58 22.38 2.15 2.69
C VAL A 58 23.71 2.61 2.14
N THR A 59 24.80 2.22 2.79
CA THR A 59 26.17 2.52 2.40
C THR A 59 26.89 1.21 2.09
N PRO A 60 27.02 0.85 0.80
CA PRO A 60 27.83 -0.29 0.39
C PRO A 60 29.31 -0.03 0.69
N GLY A 61 30.01 -1.07 1.11
CA GLY A 61 31.46 -1.08 1.32
C GLY A 61 32.10 -2.35 0.74
N PRO A 62 33.43 -2.39 0.65
CA PRO A 62 34.16 -3.48 -0.01
C PRO A 62 33.98 -4.85 0.67
N SER A 63 33.75 -4.87 1.98
CA SER A 63 33.61 -6.10 2.79
C SER A 63 32.33 -6.15 3.63
N SER A 64 31.53 -5.10 3.60
CA SER A 64 30.29 -4.99 4.38
C SER A 64 29.34 -3.99 3.75
N ILE A 65 28.04 -4.19 3.94
CA ILE A 65 27.00 -3.21 3.62
C ILE A 65 26.39 -2.78 4.94
N VAL A 66 26.29 -1.46 5.14
CA VAL A 66 25.68 -0.88 6.34
C VAL A 66 24.37 -0.21 5.95
N GLY A 67 23.29 -0.55 6.62
CA GLY A 67 22.03 0.17 6.51
C GLY A 67 21.64 0.84 7.83
N LEU A 68 21.03 2.00 7.72
CA LEU A 68 20.44 2.72 8.84
C LEU A 68 18.97 2.95 8.57
N LEU A 69 18.12 2.16 9.23
CA LEU A 69 16.67 2.19 9.12
C LEU A 69 16.07 3.02 10.25
N SER A 70 15.29 4.05 9.87
CA SER A 70 14.56 4.91 10.80
C SER A 70 13.07 4.88 10.44
N MET A 71 12.23 4.35 11.34
CA MET A 71 10.78 4.27 11.14
C MET A 71 10.05 5.12 12.18
N ARG A 72 8.96 5.79 11.78
CA ARG A 72 8.17 6.66 12.65
C ARG A 72 7.61 5.86 13.84
N GLY A 73 7.90 6.32 15.05
CA GLY A 73 7.44 5.68 16.29
C GLY A 73 8.14 4.36 16.64
N ALA A 74 9.21 4.01 15.94
CA ALA A 74 10.00 2.80 16.21
C ALA A 74 11.44 3.15 16.63
N PRO A 75 12.14 2.23 17.31
CA PRO A 75 13.59 2.31 17.52
C PRO A 75 14.34 2.45 16.19
N VAL A 76 15.40 3.25 16.17
CA VAL A 76 16.30 3.32 15.01
C VAL A 76 17.14 2.06 15.00
N MET A 77 17.31 1.46 13.82
CA MET A 77 18.07 0.23 13.64
C MET A 77 19.21 0.46 12.66
N ARG A 78 20.45 0.25 13.11
CA ARG A 78 21.59 0.08 12.21
C ARG A 78 21.81 -1.42 12.01
N TRP A 79 21.88 -1.86 10.76
CA TRP A 79 22.28 -3.22 10.43
C TRP A 79 23.57 -3.19 9.61
N GLU A 80 24.42 -4.17 9.81
CA GLU A 80 25.68 -4.32 9.09
C GLU A 80 25.80 -5.77 8.66
N GLN A 81 25.77 -5.99 7.34
CA GLN A 81 25.89 -7.29 6.72
C GLN A 81 27.30 -7.41 6.12
N GLN A 82 28.15 -8.24 6.74
CA GLN A 82 29.45 -8.58 6.15
C GLN A 82 29.26 -9.44 4.91
N HIS A 83 30.16 -9.32 3.94
CA HIS A 83 30.15 -10.17 2.75
C HIS A 83 31.56 -10.42 2.23
N VAL A 84 31.74 -11.55 1.54
CA VAL A 84 32.94 -11.88 0.77
C VAL A 84 32.48 -12.38 -0.59
N ASN A 85 32.92 -11.75 -1.68
CA ASN A 85 32.47 -12.08 -3.04
C ASN A 85 30.94 -12.14 -3.15
N SER A 86 30.25 -11.16 -2.56
CA SER A 86 28.79 -11.08 -2.48
C SER A 86 28.09 -12.18 -1.67
N VAL A 87 28.81 -13.08 -0.99
CA VAL A 87 28.23 -14.07 -0.08
C VAL A 87 28.02 -13.45 1.30
N PRO A 88 26.79 -13.40 1.83
CA PRO A 88 26.50 -12.85 3.15
C PRO A 88 27.16 -13.66 4.26
N GLY A 89 27.92 -12.97 5.11
CA GLY A 89 28.52 -13.49 6.33
C GLY A 89 27.77 -13.02 7.57
N ARG A 90 28.53 -12.57 8.58
CA ARG A 90 27.99 -12.10 9.86
C ARG A 90 27.08 -10.88 9.68
N LEU A 91 25.91 -10.91 10.33
CA LEU A 91 24.97 -9.79 10.43
C LEU A 91 25.04 -9.20 11.84
N THR A 92 25.20 -7.88 11.95
CA THR A 92 25.12 -7.16 13.23
C THR A 92 23.93 -6.22 13.20
N LEU A 93 23.10 -6.23 14.24
CA LEU A 93 21.98 -5.32 14.45
C LEU A 93 22.26 -4.48 15.69
N SER A 94 22.25 -3.17 15.54
CA SER A 94 22.37 -2.19 16.62
C SER A 94 21.06 -1.41 16.72
N ILE A 95 20.38 -1.52 17.86
CA ILE A 95 19.10 -0.89 18.13
C ILE A 95 19.34 0.31 19.04
N PHE A 96 18.78 1.46 18.66
CA PHE A 96 18.89 2.72 19.40
C PHE A 96 17.51 3.17 19.86
N ALA A 97 17.45 3.90 20.98
CA ALA A 97 16.21 4.48 21.47
C ALA A 97 15.55 5.39 20.40
N PRO A 98 14.21 5.47 20.36
CA PRO A 98 13.52 6.35 19.41
C PRO A 98 14.02 7.80 19.51
N GLY A 99 14.42 8.39 18.38
CA GLY A 99 14.91 9.77 18.31
C GLY A 99 16.35 9.99 18.81
N ALA A 100 17.06 8.97 19.27
CA ALA A 100 18.44 9.09 19.72
C ALA A 100 19.43 9.23 18.53
N PRO A 101 20.56 9.95 18.70
CA PRO A 101 21.63 9.99 17.70
C PRO A 101 22.22 8.59 17.49
N THR A 102 22.43 8.22 16.23
CA THR A 102 23.00 6.91 15.84
C THR A 102 24.52 6.82 16.03
N THR A 103 25.12 7.90 16.54
CA THR A 103 26.52 7.99 16.99
C THR A 103 26.69 7.62 18.46
N GLY A 104 25.61 7.41 19.23
CA GLY A 104 25.63 7.00 20.63
C GLY A 104 25.77 5.48 20.83
N LEU A 105 25.70 5.03 22.09
CA LEU A 105 25.69 3.60 22.41
C LEU A 105 24.31 2.98 22.09
N PRO A 106 24.24 1.83 21.41
CA PRO A 106 22.98 1.15 21.17
C PRO A 106 22.40 0.59 22.47
N THR A 107 21.08 0.59 22.60
CA THR A 107 20.36 -0.03 23.72
C THR A 107 20.43 -1.56 23.66
N GLN A 108 20.61 -2.10 22.45
CA GLN A 108 20.78 -3.53 22.23
C GLN A 108 21.64 -3.77 20.98
N ASN A 109 22.55 -4.73 21.07
CA ASN A 109 23.32 -5.27 19.95
C ASN A 109 23.01 -6.75 19.78
N ILE A 110 22.78 -7.19 18.54
CA ILE A 110 22.53 -8.59 18.19
C ILE A 110 23.48 -8.95 17.05
N VAL A 111 24.34 -9.95 17.27
CA VAL A 111 25.21 -10.51 16.23
C VAL A 111 24.65 -11.86 15.82
N VAL A 112 24.38 -12.05 14.53
CA VAL A 112 23.91 -13.31 13.95
C VAL A 112 25.01 -13.87 13.05
N HIS A 113 25.41 -15.11 13.32
CA HIS A 113 26.40 -15.83 12.52
C HIS A 113 25.83 -17.20 12.11
N MET A 114 25.63 -17.37 10.81
CA MET A 114 25.13 -18.61 10.24
C MET A 114 26.30 -19.60 10.10
N VAL A 115 26.20 -20.78 10.72
CA VAL A 115 27.25 -21.82 10.71
C VAL A 115 26.60 -23.17 10.48
N GLY A 116 26.86 -23.79 9.32
CA GLY A 116 26.22 -25.04 8.94
C GLY A 116 24.70 -24.88 8.92
N ASP A 117 24.01 -25.70 9.70
CA ASP A 117 22.55 -25.72 9.89
C ASP A 117 22.09 -24.92 11.13
N SER A 118 22.94 -24.06 11.68
CA SER A 118 22.68 -23.35 12.93
C SER A 118 22.85 -21.83 12.77
N ALA A 119 22.00 -21.06 13.45
CA ALA A 119 22.19 -19.63 13.65
C ALA A 119 22.74 -19.41 15.06
N LYS A 120 23.96 -18.87 15.17
CA LYS A 120 24.55 -18.47 16.45
C LYS A 120 24.29 -16.99 16.68
N LEU A 121 23.62 -16.66 17.79
CA LEU A 121 23.24 -15.31 18.18
C LEU A 121 24.02 -14.91 19.41
N THR A 122 24.61 -13.72 19.38
CA THR A 122 25.15 -13.04 20.57
C THR A 122 24.34 -11.78 20.80
N ILE A 123 23.64 -11.69 21.93
CA ILE A 123 22.75 -10.58 22.27
C ILE A 123 23.36 -9.83 23.45
N SER A 124 23.61 -8.53 23.28
CA SER A 124 24.14 -7.65 24.32
C SER A 124 23.14 -6.52 24.60
N ALA A 125 22.66 -6.41 25.84
CA ALA A 125 21.75 -5.35 26.27
C ALA A 125 21.98 -5.05 27.76
N ASN A 126 21.87 -3.78 28.17
CA ASN A 126 21.98 -3.36 29.58
C ASN A 126 23.23 -3.92 30.31
N GLY A 127 24.37 -3.98 29.63
CA GLY A 127 25.63 -4.48 30.21
C GLY A 127 25.73 -6.00 30.36
N THR A 128 24.72 -6.76 29.91
CA THR A 128 24.73 -8.23 29.93
C THR A 128 24.84 -8.76 28.50
N THR A 129 25.61 -9.83 28.31
CA THR A 129 25.72 -10.56 27.03
C THR A 129 25.26 -12.00 27.20
N SER A 130 24.40 -12.46 26.30
CA SER A 130 23.97 -13.86 26.21
C SER A 130 24.27 -14.43 24.82
N GLU A 131 24.52 -15.74 24.78
CA GLU A 131 24.72 -16.48 23.55
C GLU A 131 23.63 -17.55 23.40
N GLN A 132 23.15 -17.72 22.18
CA GLN A 132 22.13 -18.71 21.84
C GLN A 132 22.46 -19.34 20.49
N ALA A 133 22.28 -20.65 20.38
CA ALA A 133 22.28 -21.35 19.10
C ALA A 133 20.85 -21.79 18.76
N LEU A 134 20.38 -21.43 17.58
CA LEU A 134 19.07 -21.81 17.05
C LEU A 134 19.25 -22.73 15.85
N HIS A 135 18.39 -23.74 15.75
CA HIS A 135 18.34 -24.59 14.57
C HIS A 135 17.88 -23.79 13.34
N SER A 136 18.48 -24.08 12.19
CA SER A 136 18.31 -23.40 10.92
C SER A 136 18.50 -24.41 9.77
N ALA A 137 18.86 -23.94 8.57
CA ALA A 137 19.18 -24.77 7.43
C ALA A 137 20.56 -24.43 6.85
N ALA A 138 21.21 -25.42 6.26
CA ALA A 138 22.47 -25.23 5.56
C ALA A 138 22.33 -24.17 4.45
N GLY A 139 23.26 -23.20 4.44
CA GLY A 139 23.24 -22.10 3.48
C GLY A 139 22.15 -21.06 3.72
N ALA A 140 21.52 -21.05 4.90
CA ALA A 140 20.55 -20.03 5.26
C ALA A 140 21.20 -18.66 5.44
N VAL A 141 20.48 -17.61 5.03
CA VAL A 141 20.92 -16.22 5.18
C VAL A 141 20.00 -15.49 6.14
N ALA A 142 20.56 -14.69 7.05
CA ALA A 142 19.78 -13.92 8.01
C ALA A 142 19.07 -12.74 7.31
N LEU A 143 17.79 -12.51 7.65
CA LEU A 143 16.99 -11.40 7.13
C LEU A 143 16.53 -10.47 8.24
N VAL A 144 16.80 -9.17 8.08
CA VAL A 144 16.29 -8.11 8.93
C VAL A 144 14.81 -7.82 8.60
N GLY A 145 13.89 -8.41 9.36
CA GLY A 145 12.45 -8.37 9.05
C GLY A 145 11.78 -6.98 8.97
N ASN A 146 12.42 -5.93 9.48
CA ASN A 146 11.93 -4.55 9.41
C ASN A 146 12.56 -3.74 8.26
N SER A 147 13.72 -4.19 7.74
CA SER A 147 14.35 -3.58 6.57
C SER A 147 13.91 -4.37 5.36
N VAL A 148 12.90 -3.85 4.69
CA VAL A 148 12.40 -4.47 3.48
C VAL A 148 13.48 -4.37 2.38
N LEU A 149 14.39 -3.41 2.44
CA LEU A 149 15.50 -3.30 1.49
C LEU A 149 16.66 -4.26 1.81
N HIS A 150 16.80 -4.72 3.05
CA HIS A 150 17.63 -5.90 3.32
C HIS A 150 17.08 -7.11 2.57
N THR A 151 15.75 -7.24 2.43
CA THR A 151 15.12 -8.24 1.55
C THR A 151 15.53 -8.03 0.10
N ALA A 152 15.60 -6.79 -0.39
CA ALA A 152 16.08 -6.49 -1.74
C ALA A 152 17.53 -6.91 -1.96
N LEU A 153 18.41 -6.69 -0.96
CA LEU A 153 19.79 -7.17 -1.01
C LEU A 153 19.88 -8.70 -1.02
N MET A 154 19.03 -9.39 -0.26
CA MET A 154 18.97 -10.85 -0.29
C MET A 154 18.47 -11.38 -1.64
N ALA A 155 17.52 -10.69 -2.27
CA ALA A 155 17.06 -11.00 -3.61
C ALA A 155 18.16 -10.83 -4.65
N ASP A 156 18.96 -9.77 -4.55
CA ASP A 156 20.10 -9.56 -5.46
C ASP A 156 21.20 -10.61 -5.25
N HIS A 157 21.51 -10.96 -4.00
CA HIS A 157 22.44 -12.06 -3.70
C HIS A 157 21.98 -13.37 -4.36
N ALA A 158 20.69 -13.71 -4.22
CA ALA A 158 20.12 -14.89 -4.83
C ALA A 158 20.25 -14.87 -6.36
N ARG A 159 19.99 -13.70 -6.97
CA ARG A 159 20.10 -13.47 -8.42
C ARG A 159 21.53 -13.65 -8.90
N ILE A 160 22.51 -13.04 -8.24
CA ILE A 160 23.95 -13.18 -8.57
C ILE A 160 24.39 -14.64 -8.43
N ALA A 161 23.93 -15.33 -7.38
CA ALA A 161 24.21 -16.74 -7.16
C ALA A 161 23.40 -17.68 -8.07
N MET A 162 22.53 -17.15 -8.93
CA MET A 162 21.60 -17.91 -9.79
C MET A 162 20.76 -18.94 -9.03
N LYS A 163 20.31 -18.58 -7.82
CA LYS A 163 19.47 -19.42 -6.96
C LYS A 163 18.00 -19.01 -7.08
N ALA A 164 17.15 -19.95 -7.50
CA ALA A 164 15.69 -19.75 -7.55
C ALA A 164 15.02 -19.81 -6.17
N SER A 165 15.71 -20.36 -5.17
CA SER A 165 15.24 -20.47 -3.79
C SER A 165 16.41 -20.41 -2.82
N LEU A 166 16.22 -19.77 -1.66
CA LEU A 166 17.17 -19.80 -0.56
C LEU A 166 16.47 -19.93 0.80
N PRO A 167 17.07 -20.66 1.75
CA PRO A 167 16.60 -20.65 3.12
C PRO A 167 16.91 -19.29 3.76
N VAL A 168 15.92 -18.67 4.38
CA VAL A 168 16.05 -17.38 5.05
C VAL A 168 15.79 -17.55 6.54
N PHE A 169 16.77 -17.19 7.35
CA PHE A 169 16.64 -17.13 8.80
C PHE A 169 16.03 -15.77 9.20
N LEU A 170 14.81 -15.80 9.73
CA LEU A 170 14.14 -14.61 10.22
C LEU A 170 14.73 -14.20 11.56
N THR A 171 15.40 -13.04 11.63
CA THR A 171 15.95 -12.54 12.90
C THR A 171 14.86 -12.24 13.93
N ASN A 172 13.64 -11.94 13.46
CA ASN A 172 12.45 -11.85 14.29
C ASN A 172 11.82 -13.24 14.43
N GLY A 173 11.92 -13.82 15.62
CA GLY A 173 11.32 -15.12 15.93
C GLY A 173 12.18 -16.33 15.63
N GLY A 174 13.40 -16.14 15.11
CA GLY A 174 14.47 -17.15 15.15
C GLY A 174 14.19 -18.44 14.39
N ARG A 175 13.52 -18.36 13.24
CA ARG A 175 13.14 -19.52 12.43
C ARG A 175 13.61 -19.36 10.99
N THR A 176 13.88 -20.49 10.33
CA THR A 176 14.23 -20.51 8.91
C THR A 176 13.05 -20.92 8.06
N ILE A 177 12.77 -20.14 7.01
CA ILE A 177 11.73 -20.43 6.03
C ILE A 177 12.28 -20.28 4.61
N PRO A 178 11.77 -21.04 3.62
CA PRO A 178 12.19 -20.88 2.25
C PRO A 178 11.69 -19.55 1.68
N ALA A 179 12.56 -18.87 0.94
CA ALA A 179 12.19 -17.75 0.08
C ALA A 179 12.45 -18.13 -1.38
N THR A 180 11.58 -17.69 -2.29
CA THR A 180 11.76 -17.85 -3.74
C THR A 180 12.12 -16.54 -4.38
N VAL A 181 12.94 -16.60 -5.44
CA VAL A 181 13.41 -15.42 -6.17
C VAL A 181 13.13 -15.62 -7.64
N THR A 182 12.31 -14.73 -8.22
CA THR A 182 11.91 -14.80 -9.62
C THR A 182 12.22 -13.48 -10.32
N GLN A 183 12.90 -13.54 -11.47
CA GLN A 183 13.14 -12.36 -12.30
C GLN A 183 11.98 -12.14 -13.28
N GLN A 184 11.54 -10.90 -13.42
CA GLN A 184 10.50 -10.44 -14.35
C GLN A 184 10.97 -9.13 -15.00
N GLY A 185 11.75 -9.24 -16.08
CA GLY A 185 12.37 -8.08 -16.71
C GLY A 185 13.35 -7.37 -15.78
N ASP A 186 13.12 -6.08 -15.54
CA ASP A 186 13.86 -5.23 -14.60
C ASP A 186 13.39 -5.38 -13.14
N THR A 187 12.43 -6.26 -12.88
CA THR A 187 11.84 -6.46 -11.55
C THR A 187 12.20 -7.84 -10.99
N THR A 188 12.67 -7.92 -9.76
CA THR A 188 12.80 -9.18 -9.01
C THR A 188 11.64 -9.32 -8.02
N VAL A 189 11.00 -10.48 -8.02
CA VAL A 189 10.01 -10.87 -7.01
C VAL A 189 10.67 -11.80 -6.00
N PHE A 190 10.76 -11.33 -4.76
CA PHE A 190 11.23 -12.10 -3.62
C PHE A 190 10.03 -12.50 -2.76
N SER A 191 9.69 -13.79 -2.74
CA SER A 191 8.52 -14.28 -1.99
C SER A 191 8.98 -15.02 -0.74
N ILE A 192 8.44 -14.63 0.41
CA ILE A 192 8.76 -15.24 1.70
C ILE A 192 7.48 -15.43 2.52
N GLY A 193 7.18 -16.67 2.92
CA GLY A 193 5.95 -16.97 3.66
C GLY A 193 4.66 -16.56 2.93
N GLY A 194 4.66 -16.53 1.60
CA GLY A 194 3.53 -16.09 0.76
C GLY A 194 3.38 -14.58 0.61
N MET A 195 4.33 -13.78 1.13
CA MET A 195 4.39 -12.33 0.87
C MET A 195 5.41 -12.02 -0.21
N ASP A 196 4.97 -11.30 -1.24
CA ASP A 196 5.83 -10.85 -2.33
C ASP A 196 6.38 -9.45 -2.07
N ALA A 197 7.71 -9.33 -2.11
CA ALA A 197 8.41 -8.07 -2.30
C ALA A 197 8.82 -7.96 -3.76
N ARG A 198 8.39 -6.90 -4.45
CA ARG A 198 8.73 -6.62 -5.85
C ARG A 198 9.76 -5.51 -5.89
N ILE A 199 10.92 -5.74 -6.49
CA ILE A 199 12.06 -4.84 -6.49
C ILE A 199 12.39 -4.46 -7.92
N LEU A 200 12.31 -3.17 -8.23
CA LEU A 200 12.72 -2.61 -9.52
C LEU A 200 14.20 -2.21 -9.47
N TRP A 201 14.97 -2.61 -10.48
CA TRP A 201 16.41 -2.31 -10.59
C TRP A 201 16.70 -1.22 -11.61
N ASP A 202 17.71 -0.40 -11.37
CA ASP A 202 18.29 0.45 -12.41
C ASP A 202 19.22 -0.36 -13.35
N PRO A 203 19.61 0.21 -14.51
CA PRO A 203 20.51 -0.46 -15.45
C PRO A 203 21.89 -0.84 -14.90
N ASN A 204 22.30 -0.24 -13.77
CA ASN A 204 23.57 -0.52 -13.10
C ASN A 204 23.43 -1.55 -11.96
N GLY A 205 22.24 -2.12 -11.77
CA GLY A 205 21.95 -3.11 -10.72
C GLY A 205 21.68 -2.53 -9.33
N GLY A 206 21.48 -1.21 -9.21
CA GLY A 206 21.06 -0.57 -7.97
C GLY A 206 19.53 -0.62 -7.80
N PRO A 207 18.98 -0.90 -6.62
CA PRO A 207 17.53 -0.92 -6.42
C PRO A 207 16.97 0.51 -6.55
N LEU A 208 15.91 0.67 -7.36
CA LEU A 208 15.20 1.94 -7.59
C LEU A 208 13.97 2.07 -6.71
N GLU A 209 13.19 1.00 -6.64
CA GLU A 209 11.92 0.97 -5.93
C GLU A 209 11.68 -0.45 -5.44
N MET A 210 10.93 -0.55 -4.35
CA MET A 210 10.38 -1.82 -3.93
C MET A 210 8.97 -1.64 -3.39
N SER A 211 8.10 -2.61 -3.66
CA SER A 211 6.74 -2.65 -3.12
C SER A 211 6.46 -3.98 -2.42
N ILE A 212 5.73 -3.92 -1.31
CA ILE A 212 5.05 -5.07 -0.72
C ILE A 212 3.55 -4.81 -0.83
N PRO A 213 2.89 -5.32 -1.88
CA PRO A 213 1.47 -5.06 -2.12
C PRO A 213 0.58 -5.44 -0.93
N ALA A 214 0.84 -6.59 -0.30
CA ALA A 214 0.08 -7.08 0.85
C ALA A 214 0.11 -6.14 2.08
N GLN A 215 1.09 -5.23 2.14
CA GLN A 215 1.26 -4.29 3.26
C GLN A 215 0.97 -2.84 2.86
N ASN A 216 0.55 -2.60 1.61
CA ASN A 216 0.45 -1.28 1.01
C ASN A 216 1.71 -0.43 1.27
N LEU A 217 2.89 -1.08 1.16
CA LEU A 217 4.17 -0.44 1.42
C LEU A 217 4.91 -0.25 0.10
N ARG A 218 5.42 0.96 -0.11
CA ARG A 218 6.28 1.32 -1.23
C ARG A 218 7.53 1.99 -0.69
N VAL A 219 8.68 1.66 -1.24
CA VAL A 219 9.97 2.19 -0.83
C VAL A 219 10.67 2.70 -2.08
N VAL A 220 11.03 3.98 -2.11
CA VAL A 220 11.53 4.64 -3.33
C VAL A 220 12.91 5.23 -3.06
N ARG A 221 13.83 5.00 -4.00
CA ARG A 221 15.16 5.62 -3.99
C ARG A 221 15.05 7.10 -4.32
N THR A 222 15.80 7.93 -3.59
CA THR A 222 15.88 9.38 -3.77
C THR A 222 17.28 9.79 -4.21
N THR A 223 17.39 10.92 -4.92
CA THR A 223 18.64 11.43 -5.52
C THR A 223 19.52 12.22 -4.54
N GLY A 224 19.25 12.13 -3.23
CA GLY A 224 20.03 12.79 -2.17
C GLY A 224 19.57 12.35 -0.79
N ALA A 225 20.20 12.88 0.27
CA ALA A 225 19.76 12.61 1.64
C ALA A 225 18.32 13.12 1.84
N ALA A 226 17.36 12.20 1.79
CA ALA A 226 16.02 12.47 2.25
C ALA A 226 16.10 12.65 3.77
N SER A 227 16.08 13.90 4.23
CA SER A 227 15.63 14.17 5.60
C SER A 227 14.22 13.59 5.71
N MET A 228 13.81 13.13 6.90
CA MET A 228 12.37 13.15 7.18
C MET A 228 11.94 14.59 6.91
N SER A 229 11.30 14.82 5.76
CA SER A 229 10.76 16.13 5.44
C SER A 229 9.86 16.51 6.60
N SER A 230 9.89 17.78 6.99
CA SER A 230 8.82 18.37 7.78
C SER A 230 7.50 17.81 7.29
N ALA A 231 6.64 17.40 8.24
CA ALA A 231 5.34 16.80 7.97
C ALA A 231 4.72 17.43 6.71
N PRO A 232 4.14 16.62 5.79
CA PRO A 232 3.49 17.17 4.61
C PRO A 232 2.61 18.34 5.03
N ALA A 233 2.60 19.41 4.22
CA ALA A 233 1.81 20.60 4.51
C ALA A 233 0.43 20.17 5.00
N PRO A 234 -0.07 20.72 6.12
CA PRO A 234 -1.34 20.29 6.70
C PRO A 234 -2.40 20.23 5.61
N ILE A 235 -3.11 19.11 5.53
CA ILE A 235 -4.17 18.95 4.55
C ILE A 235 -5.24 20.01 4.84
N ASP A 236 -5.54 20.84 3.84
CA ASP A 236 -6.61 21.82 3.94
C ASP A 236 -7.98 21.15 3.73
N TYR A 237 -8.71 20.97 4.82
CA TYR A 237 -10.09 20.49 4.82
C TYR A 237 -11.13 21.62 4.75
N GLY A 238 -10.68 22.89 4.79
CA GLY A 238 -11.48 24.10 4.82
C GLY A 238 -12.37 24.27 3.60
N ALA A 239 -13.35 25.17 3.62
CA ALA A 239 -14.21 25.39 2.46
C ALA A 239 -13.45 26.19 1.38
N PRO A 240 -13.64 25.89 0.07
CA PRO A 240 -13.08 26.74 -0.99
C PRO A 240 -13.54 28.19 -0.86
N ALA A 241 -12.74 29.13 -1.35
CA ALA A 241 -13.13 30.53 -1.39
C ALA A 241 -14.50 30.70 -2.08
N ASN A 242 -15.37 31.52 -1.49
CA ASN A 242 -16.74 31.79 -1.97
C ASN A 242 -17.68 30.57 -2.02
N ALA A 243 -17.35 29.45 -1.36
CA ALA A 243 -18.28 28.34 -1.26
C ALA A 243 -19.59 28.76 -0.55
N PRO A 244 -20.75 28.25 -1.01
CA PRO A 244 -22.05 28.49 -0.37
C PRO A 244 -22.24 27.68 0.93
N TYR A 245 -21.15 27.13 1.47
CA TYR A 245 -21.10 26.33 2.67
C TYR A 245 -19.86 26.70 3.51
N THR A 246 -19.82 26.27 4.77
CA THR A 246 -18.64 26.31 5.63
C THR A 246 -18.08 24.90 5.83
N ALA A 247 -16.82 24.76 6.21
CA ALA A 247 -16.25 23.51 6.68
C ALA A 247 -15.84 23.69 8.14
N GLU A 248 -16.38 22.85 9.02
CA GLU A 248 -16.15 22.88 10.46
C GLU A 248 -15.41 21.60 10.85
N ASP A 249 -14.26 21.72 11.53
CA ASP A 249 -13.63 20.56 12.15
C ASP A 249 -14.42 20.13 13.38
N VAL A 250 -14.67 18.82 13.48
CA VAL A 250 -15.51 18.22 14.51
C VAL A 250 -14.80 17.07 15.20
N VAL A 251 -15.13 16.88 16.47
CA VAL A 251 -14.65 15.74 17.28
C VAL A 251 -15.87 14.94 17.70
N ILE A 252 -15.90 13.67 17.30
CA ILE A 252 -17.05 12.77 17.45
C ILE A 252 -16.71 11.76 18.55
N PRO A 253 -17.41 11.77 19.69
CA PRO A 253 -17.23 10.71 20.69
C PRO A 253 -17.76 9.39 20.15
N THR A 254 -17.02 8.30 20.37
CA THR A 254 -17.49 6.94 20.05
C THR A 254 -17.98 6.21 21.29
N SER A 255 -18.84 5.21 21.10
CA SER A 255 -19.28 4.31 22.16
C SER A 255 -18.15 3.50 22.82
N ARG A 256 -16.95 3.50 22.21
CA ARG A 256 -15.76 2.75 22.66
C ARG A 256 -14.74 3.60 23.42
N GLY A 257 -15.06 4.87 23.71
CA GLY A 257 -14.26 5.73 24.58
C GLY A 257 -13.10 6.47 23.89
N TYR A 258 -12.96 6.38 22.57
CA TYR A 258 -12.09 7.26 21.78
C TYR A 258 -12.92 8.26 20.98
N THR A 259 -12.25 9.24 20.37
CA THR A 259 -12.89 10.21 19.50
C THR A 259 -12.47 10.01 18.05
N LEU A 260 -13.37 10.30 17.11
CA LEU A 260 -13.05 10.41 15.69
C LEU A 260 -12.93 11.89 15.31
N ALA A 261 -11.90 12.23 14.55
CA ALA A 261 -11.76 13.55 13.96
C ALA A 261 -12.47 13.59 12.61
N GLY A 262 -13.17 14.68 12.32
CA GLY A 262 -13.85 14.84 11.05
C GLY A 262 -14.00 16.28 10.64
N THR A 263 -14.61 16.47 9.46
CA THR A 263 -14.98 17.79 8.95
C THR A 263 -16.44 17.74 8.49
N LEU A 264 -17.25 18.64 9.04
CA LEU A 264 -18.64 18.87 8.66
C LEU A 264 -18.72 20.00 7.63
N THR A 265 -19.01 19.65 6.39
CA THR A 265 -19.42 20.61 5.37
C THR A 265 -20.87 21.02 5.62
N ARG A 266 -21.10 22.32 5.87
CA ARG A 266 -22.39 22.86 6.31
C ARG A 266 -22.88 23.98 5.37
N PRO A 267 -23.92 23.75 4.57
CA PRO A 267 -24.57 24.80 3.77
C PRO A 267 -24.90 26.07 4.57
N LYS A 268 -24.66 27.24 3.98
CA LYS A 268 -25.04 28.54 4.57
C LYS A 268 -26.54 28.77 4.42
N GLY A 269 -27.13 29.51 5.36
CA GLY A 269 -28.51 30.00 5.26
C GLY A 269 -29.63 29.02 5.65
N ALA A 270 -29.33 27.74 5.91
CA ALA A 270 -30.32 26.78 6.42
C ALA A 270 -30.25 26.66 7.95
N ALA A 271 -31.41 26.76 8.63
CA ALA A 271 -31.50 26.60 10.08
C ALA A 271 -31.37 25.13 10.52
N LYS A 272 -31.98 24.20 9.76
CA LYS A 272 -31.82 22.75 9.91
C LYS A 272 -31.68 22.12 8.54
N MET A 273 -30.65 21.31 8.35
CA MET A 273 -30.33 20.71 7.04
C MET A 273 -30.24 19.19 7.10
N PRO A 274 -30.61 18.48 6.01
CA PRO A 274 -30.31 17.07 5.86
C PRO A 274 -28.79 16.86 5.79
N ALA A 275 -28.33 15.67 6.18
CA ALA A 275 -26.92 15.34 6.20
C ALA A 275 -26.59 13.98 5.55
N VAL A 276 -25.38 13.85 5.04
CA VAL A 276 -24.78 12.61 4.56
C VAL A 276 -23.52 12.31 5.36
N VAL A 277 -23.35 11.08 5.81
CA VAL A 277 -22.06 10.57 6.33
C VAL A 277 -21.38 9.77 5.24
N THR A 278 -20.15 10.14 4.88
CA THR A 278 -19.34 9.33 3.95
C THR A 278 -18.62 8.22 4.70
N ILE A 279 -18.51 7.04 4.09
CA ILE A 279 -17.88 5.85 4.68
C ILE A 279 -16.81 5.35 3.73
N SER A 280 -15.57 5.35 4.20
CA SER A 280 -14.35 4.94 3.48
C SER A 280 -14.38 3.47 3.09
N GLY A 281 -13.49 3.13 2.15
CA GLY A 281 -13.23 1.75 1.74
C GLY A 281 -12.26 1.04 2.69
N SER A 282 -11.59 0.02 2.18
CA SER A 282 -10.67 -0.78 2.99
C SER A 282 -9.33 -0.10 3.27
N GLY A 283 -8.71 -0.49 4.38
CA GLY A 283 -7.44 0.07 4.85
C GLY A 283 -7.60 1.39 5.62
N PRO A 284 -6.50 1.95 6.14
CA PRO A 284 -6.55 3.22 6.87
C PRO A 284 -6.72 4.40 5.90
N GLN A 285 -7.80 5.17 6.03
CA GLN A 285 -8.07 6.33 5.18
C GLN A 285 -8.34 7.61 5.99
N ASP A 286 -7.83 8.73 5.46
CA ASP A 286 -8.24 10.05 5.95
C ASP A 286 -9.67 10.38 5.50
N ARG A 287 -10.27 11.41 6.10
CA ARG A 287 -11.66 11.81 5.86
C ARG A 287 -12.03 12.13 4.40
N ASP A 288 -11.06 12.37 3.52
CA ASP A 288 -11.33 12.55 2.08
C ASP A 288 -11.14 11.31 1.24
N SER A 289 -10.76 10.18 1.85
CA SER A 289 -10.48 8.90 1.18
C SER A 289 -9.39 9.07 0.11
N ARG A 290 -8.32 9.82 0.44
CA ARG A 290 -7.18 10.00 -0.45
C ARG A 290 -6.45 8.68 -0.65
N ILE A 291 -6.17 8.37 -1.90
CA ILE A 291 -5.32 7.24 -2.30
C ILE A 291 -4.04 7.83 -2.86
N SER A 292 -2.94 7.65 -2.17
CA SER A 292 -1.71 8.36 -2.52
C SER A 292 -1.06 7.97 -3.85
N ILE A 293 -1.32 6.76 -4.35
CA ILE A 293 -0.82 6.39 -5.68
C ILE A 293 -1.59 7.11 -6.80
N VAL A 294 -2.66 7.85 -6.45
CA VAL A 294 -3.49 8.64 -7.35
C VAL A 294 -3.43 10.11 -6.92
N PRO A 295 -2.55 10.92 -7.54
CA PRO A 295 -2.38 12.33 -7.18
C PRO A 295 -3.70 13.10 -7.21
N ASN A 296 -3.95 13.98 -6.24
CA ASN A 296 -5.16 14.83 -6.16
C ASN A 296 -6.51 14.10 -6.03
N TYR A 297 -6.51 12.77 -5.89
CA TYR A 297 -7.72 12.00 -5.62
C TYR A 297 -8.22 12.25 -4.20
N ALA A 298 -9.43 12.80 -4.09
CA ALA A 298 -10.08 13.13 -2.81
C ALA A 298 -11.61 13.01 -2.99
N PRO A 299 -12.13 11.79 -3.22
CA PRO A 299 -13.51 11.59 -3.66
C PRO A 299 -14.54 12.13 -2.66
N PHE A 300 -14.29 11.99 -1.35
CA PHE A 300 -15.26 12.49 -0.36
C PHE A 300 -15.22 14.00 -0.24
N ARG A 301 -14.09 14.64 -0.54
CA ARG A 301 -14.01 16.09 -0.70
C ARG A 301 -14.86 16.56 -1.88
N ASP A 302 -14.75 15.89 -3.03
CA ASP A 302 -15.52 16.23 -4.23
C ASP A 302 -17.03 16.01 -4.00
N ILE A 303 -17.41 14.94 -3.29
CA ILE A 303 -18.79 14.68 -2.85
C ILE A 303 -19.28 15.78 -1.89
N ALA A 304 -18.46 16.17 -0.92
CA ALA A 304 -18.83 17.20 0.05
C ALA A 304 -19.03 18.59 -0.58
N ASP A 305 -18.17 19.00 -1.53
CA ASP A 305 -18.37 20.25 -2.28
C ASP A 305 -19.67 20.19 -3.11
N THR A 306 -19.89 19.08 -3.82
CA THR A 306 -21.07 18.91 -4.68
C THR A 306 -22.38 18.94 -3.87
N LEU A 307 -22.45 18.17 -2.78
CA LEU A 307 -23.65 18.10 -1.93
C LEU A 307 -23.84 19.37 -1.10
N GLY A 308 -22.75 19.97 -0.61
CA GLY A 308 -22.78 21.23 0.13
C GLY A 308 -23.37 22.38 -0.70
N ARG A 309 -23.03 22.44 -2.00
CA ARG A 309 -23.62 23.39 -2.95
C ARG A 309 -25.11 23.14 -3.22
N ARG A 310 -25.61 21.95 -2.91
CA ARG A 310 -27.01 21.54 -3.10
C ARG A 310 -27.82 21.55 -1.79
N GLY A 311 -27.29 22.19 -0.74
CA GLY A 311 -28.01 22.37 0.53
C GLY A 311 -28.01 21.13 1.42
N ILE A 312 -27.10 20.18 1.20
CA ILE A 312 -26.94 18.97 2.01
C ILE A 312 -25.64 19.08 2.82
N ALA A 313 -25.71 18.88 4.14
CA ALA A 313 -24.51 18.77 4.95
C ALA A 313 -23.78 17.45 4.70
N VAL A 314 -22.44 17.45 4.78
CA VAL A 314 -21.65 16.23 4.60
C VAL A 314 -20.64 16.10 5.73
N LEU A 315 -20.74 15.01 6.49
CA LEU A 315 -19.77 14.64 7.51
C LEU A 315 -18.78 13.64 6.92
N ARG A 316 -17.52 14.05 6.91
CA ARG A 316 -16.36 13.24 6.53
C ARG A 316 -15.53 12.97 7.78
N VAL A 317 -15.06 11.74 8.00
CA VAL A 317 -14.41 11.34 9.25
C VAL A 317 -13.13 10.57 8.93
N ASP A 318 -12.04 10.86 9.65
CA ASP A 318 -10.83 10.04 9.58
C ASP A 318 -11.13 8.70 10.24
N ASP A 319 -10.74 7.59 9.61
CA ASP A 319 -10.94 6.28 10.19
C ASP A 319 -10.30 6.19 11.59
N ARG A 320 -10.80 5.26 12.42
CA ARG A 320 -10.18 5.00 13.72
C ARG A 320 -8.66 4.83 13.56
N GLY A 321 -7.89 5.49 14.40
CA GLY A 321 -6.43 5.43 14.39
C GLY A 321 -5.75 6.06 13.17
N VAL A 322 -6.46 6.88 12.39
CA VAL A 322 -5.94 7.63 11.25
C VAL A 322 -6.08 9.13 11.50
N GLY A 323 -5.15 9.93 10.98
CA GLY A 323 -5.18 11.38 11.13
C GLY A 323 -5.22 11.79 12.60
N ALA A 324 -6.24 12.58 12.96
CA ALA A 324 -6.46 13.00 14.34
C ALA A 324 -7.47 12.11 15.11
N SER A 325 -7.98 11.04 14.50
CA SER A 325 -8.84 10.07 15.19
C SER A 325 -8.05 9.22 16.19
N GLY A 326 -8.62 9.05 17.38
CA GLY A 326 -8.17 8.07 18.36
C GLY A 326 -8.48 6.62 17.95
N GLY A 327 -8.28 5.67 18.86
CA GLY A 327 -8.59 4.25 18.59
C GLY A 327 -7.49 3.49 17.84
N ALA A 328 -6.28 4.06 17.71
CA ALA A 328 -5.13 3.41 17.08
C ALA A 328 -4.78 2.05 17.72
N ALA A 329 -4.87 1.95 19.06
CA ALA A 329 -4.59 0.73 19.80
C ALA A 329 -5.56 -0.42 19.45
N SER A 330 -6.81 -0.11 19.12
CA SER A 330 -7.83 -1.11 18.76
C SER A 330 -7.91 -1.39 17.25
N ARG A 331 -7.25 -0.59 16.41
CA ARG A 331 -7.41 -0.67 14.95
C ARG A 331 -6.94 -2.01 14.37
N ALA A 332 -5.86 -2.58 14.91
CA ALA A 332 -5.29 -3.83 14.39
C ALA A 332 -6.25 -5.02 14.47
N ASN A 333 -7.17 -5.01 15.44
CA ASN A 333 -8.16 -6.08 15.67
C ASN A 333 -9.58 -5.66 15.27
N ALA A 334 -9.75 -4.50 14.64
CA ALA A 334 -11.06 -3.99 14.23
C ALA A 334 -11.57 -4.73 12.98
N THR A 335 -12.88 -4.88 12.88
CA THR A 335 -13.59 -5.47 11.75
C THR A 335 -14.52 -4.44 11.09
N SER A 336 -15.11 -4.77 9.94
CA SER A 336 -16.14 -3.93 9.31
C SER A 336 -17.35 -3.72 10.21
N ALA A 337 -17.65 -4.66 11.12
CA ALA A 337 -18.69 -4.46 12.13
C ALA A 337 -18.32 -3.39 13.16
N ASP A 338 -17.05 -3.35 13.59
CA ASP A 338 -16.60 -2.28 14.47
C ASP A 338 -16.61 -0.93 13.74
N PHE A 339 -16.20 -0.86 12.47
CA PHE A 339 -16.30 0.36 11.65
C PHE A 339 -17.76 0.80 11.48
N ALA A 340 -18.73 -0.12 11.41
CA ALA A 340 -20.15 0.21 11.44
C ALA A 340 -20.57 0.90 12.75
N ASP A 341 -19.97 0.53 13.89
CA ASP A 341 -20.25 1.19 15.17
C ASP A 341 -19.63 2.61 15.25
N ASP A 342 -18.50 2.85 14.56
CA ASP A 342 -17.95 4.21 14.37
C ASP A 342 -18.90 5.07 13.55
N VAL A 343 -19.42 4.54 12.44
CA VAL A 343 -20.40 5.24 11.60
C VAL A 343 -21.69 5.51 12.38
N ALA A 344 -22.15 4.56 13.20
CA ALA A 344 -23.29 4.78 14.09
C ALA A 344 -23.05 5.92 15.09
N SER A 345 -21.82 6.05 15.60
CA SER A 345 -21.42 7.18 16.46
C SER A 345 -21.43 8.51 15.70
N ALA A 346 -20.99 8.53 14.44
CA ALA A 346 -21.08 9.71 13.57
C ALA A 346 -22.53 10.13 13.28
N VAL A 347 -23.43 9.16 13.04
CA VAL A 347 -24.87 9.42 12.90
C VAL A 347 -25.46 9.97 14.20
N ALA A 348 -25.13 9.38 15.35
CA ALA A 348 -25.60 9.85 16.66
C ALA A 348 -25.13 11.29 16.96
N TYR A 349 -23.88 11.61 16.64
CA TYR A 349 -23.34 12.97 16.73
C TYR A 349 -24.15 13.96 15.89
N LEU A 350 -24.44 13.62 14.63
CA LEU A 350 -25.25 14.47 13.76
C LEU A 350 -26.68 14.67 14.29
N ARG A 351 -27.31 13.63 14.85
CA ARG A 351 -28.65 13.74 15.46
C ARG A 351 -28.68 14.64 16.68
N ALA A 352 -27.60 14.72 17.44
CA ALA A 352 -27.50 15.58 18.62
C ALA A 352 -27.33 17.07 18.26
N ARG A 353 -26.95 17.39 17.02
CA ARG A 353 -26.77 18.77 16.58
C ARG A 353 -28.09 19.47 16.29
N ARG A 354 -28.19 20.74 16.68
CA ARG A 354 -29.40 21.57 16.49
C ARG A 354 -29.59 22.06 15.06
N ASP A 355 -28.50 22.18 14.31
CA ASP A 355 -28.44 22.65 12.92
C ASP A 355 -28.59 21.52 11.89
N ILE A 356 -28.70 20.27 12.33
CA ILE A 356 -28.97 19.10 11.49
C ILE A 356 -30.39 18.61 11.74
N ASP A 357 -31.06 18.19 10.68
CA ASP A 357 -32.31 17.44 10.77
C ASP A 357 -32.00 15.96 10.99
N GLY A 358 -32.07 15.52 12.24
CA GLY A 358 -31.76 14.14 12.63
C GLY A 358 -32.65 13.06 11.99
N THR A 359 -33.79 13.44 11.39
CA THR A 359 -34.67 12.52 10.65
C THR A 359 -34.26 12.37 9.17
N ARG A 360 -33.34 13.22 8.70
CA ARG A 360 -32.85 13.26 7.33
C ARG A 360 -31.33 13.10 7.32
N ILE A 361 -30.87 11.93 7.76
CA ILE A 361 -29.47 11.50 7.65
C ILE A 361 -29.37 10.31 6.70
N ALA A 362 -28.52 10.41 5.69
CA ALA A 362 -28.20 9.35 4.76
C ALA A 362 -26.73 8.92 4.87
N LEU A 363 -26.40 7.75 4.34
CA LEU A 363 -25.04 7.21 4.30
C LEU A 363 -24.56 7.08 2.86
N ALA A 364 -23.30 7.39 2.58
CA ALA A 364 -22.67 7.16 1.28
C ALA A 364 -21.36 6.41 1.47
N GLY A 365 -21.34 5.12 1.12
CA GLY A 365 -20.19 4.25 1.34
C GLY A 365 -19.50 3.84 0.05
N HIS A 366 -18.17 3.95 0.00
CA HIS A 366 -17.33 3.51 -1.12
C HIS A 366 -16.66 2.17 -0.82
N SER A 367 -16.67 1.23 -1.76
CA SER A 367 -16.01 -0.07 -1.63
C SER A 367 -16.47 -0.81 -0.36
N GLU A 368 -15.59 -1.08 0.61
CA GLU A 368 -15.98 -1.63 1.93
C GLU A 368 -17.04 -0.78 2.65
N GLY A 369 -17.03 0.55 2.46
CA GLY A 369 -18.09 1.42 2.95
C GLY A 369 -19.47 1.05 2.40
N GLY A 370 -19.53 0.45 1.20
CA GLY A 370 -20.74 -0.12 0.61
C GLY A 370 -21.23 -1.42 1.27
N LEU A 371 -20.35 -2.13 1.98
CA LEU A 371 -20.71 -3.22 2.92
C LEU A 371 -21.14 -2.65 4.28
N ILE A 372 -20.45 -1.62 4.77
CA ILE A 372 -20.69 -1.02 6.09
C ILE A 372 -22.03 -0.27 6.13
N ALA A 373 -22.40 0.49 5.09
CA ALA A 373 -23.64 1.27 5.10
C ALA A 373 -24.90 0.40 5.30
N PRO A 374 -25.07 -0.76 4.61
CA PRO A 374 -26.13 -1.71 4.92
C PRO A 374 -26.10 -2.27 6.35
N LEU A 375 -24.92 -2.54 6.92
CA LEU A 375 -24.81 -3.02 8.31
C LEU A 375 -25.37 -1.99 9.30
N VAL A 376 -25.09 -0.70 9.07
CA VAL A 376 -25.63 0.40 9.88
C VAL A 376 -27.13 0.55 9.65
N ALA A 377 -27.58 0.66 8.40
CA ALA A 377 -28.99 0.88 8.06
C ALA A 377 -29.90 -0.29 8.47
N ALA A 378 -29.39 -1.52 8.51
CA ALA A 378 -30.14 -2.69 8.98
C ALA A 378 -30.30 -2.73 10.51
N LYS A 379 -29.41 -2.08 11.26
CA LYS A 379 -29.49 -1.90 12.72
C LYS A 379 -30.31 -0.65 13.09
N ASP A 380 -30.22 0.39 12.27
CA ASP A 380 -30.91 1.67 12.46
C ASP A 380 -31.88 1.97 11.31
N PRO A 381 -33.17 1.60 11.44
CA PRO A 381 -34.17 1.84 10.41
C PRO A 381 -34.49 3.33 10.20
N THR A 382 -34.02 4.23 11.08
CA THR A 382 -34.27 5.67 10.98
C THR A 382 -33.23 6.40 10.11
N VAL A 383 -32.18 5.71 9.65
CA VAL A 383 -31.36 6.19 8.52
C VAL A 383 -32.27 6.40 7.31
N ARG A 384 -32.23 7.59 6.71
CA ARG A 384 -33.20 8.02 5.70
C ARG A 384 -32.97 7.38 4.33
N ALA A 385 -31.71 7.12 3.96
CA ALA A 385 -31.31 6.55 2.68
C ALA A 385 -29.84 6.06 2.73
N ILE A 386 -29.46 5.16 1.82
CA ILE A 386 -28.06 4.75 1.62
C ILE A 386 -27.65 4.81 0.15
N ALA A 387 -26.42 5.26 -0.13
CA ALA A 387 -25.78 5.22 -1.43
C ALA A 387 -24.54 4.31 -1.36
N LEU A 388 -24.47 3.32 -2.24
CA LEU A 388 -23.42 2.32 -2.30
C LEU A 388 -22.60 2.59 -3.58
N LEU A 389 -21.37 3.04 -3.41
CA LEU A 389 -20.46 3.41 -4.49
C LEU A 389 -19.45 2.27 -4.66
N ALA A 390 -19.54 1.51 -5.75
CA ALA A 390 -18.70 0.33 -5.99
C ALA A 390 -18.70 -0.65 -4.80
N GLY A 391 -19.86 -0.84 -4.18
CA GLY A 391 -20.04 -1.67 -2.99
C GLY A 391 -20.20 -3.16 -3.31
N PRO A 392 -19.71 -4.08 -2.45
CA PRO A 392 -19.72 -5.50 -2.74
C PRO A 392 -21.09 -6.16 -2.49
N ALA A 393 -21.47 -7.06 -3.39
CA ALA A 393 -22.61 -7.97 -3.19
C ALA A 393 -22.17 -9.32 -2.60
N TYR A 394 -20.89 -9.67 -2.81
CA TYR A 394 -20.29 -10.95 -2.47
C TYR A 394 -19.33 -10.81 -1.29
N ASN A 395 -19.06 -11.93 -0.62
CA ASN A 395 -18.05 -11.95 0.43
C ASN A 395 -16.65 -11.59 -0.10
N GLY A 396 -15.78 -11.17 0.82
CA GLY A 396 -14.42 -10.76 0.50
C GLY A 396 -13.57 -11.88 -0.11
N ARG A 397 -13.84 -13.15 0.21
CA ARG A 397 -13.09 -14.28 -0.34
C ARG A 397 -13.28 -14.36 -1.85
N ARG A 398 -14.53 -14.36 -2.32
CA ARG A 398 -14.86 -14.41 -3.74
C ARG A 398 -14.28 -13.21 -4.49
N ILE A 399 -14.34 -12.03 -3.88
CA ILE A 399 -13.74 -10.80 -4.44
C ILE A 399 -12.23 -10.96 -4.60
N LEU A 400 -11.53 -11.43 -3.57
CA LEU A 400 -10.08 -11.60 -3.61
C LEU A 400 -9.65 -12.70 -4.57
N GLU A 401 -10.40 -13.81 -4.66
CA GLU A 401 -10.15 -14.86 -5.66
C GLU A 401 -10.27 -14.30 -7.09
N PHE A 402 -11.30 -13.50 -7.37
CA PHE A 402 -11.46 -12.83 -8.66
C PHE A 402 -10.31 -11.85 -8.95
N GLN A 403 -9.94 -11.00 -7.99
CA GLN A 403 -8.84 -10.04 -8.16
C GLN A 403 -7.50 -10.75 -8.42
N ASN A 404 -7.24 -11.86 -7.72
CA ASN A 404 -6.05 -12.69 -7.96
C ASN A 404 -6.08 -13.30 -9.37
N GLU A 405 -7.22 -13.85 -9.80
CA GLU A 405 -7.33 -14.42 -11.15
C GLU A 405 -7.10 -13.37 -12.25
N ASN A 406 -7.63 -12.15 -12.07
CA ASN A 406 -7.37 -11.06 -13.00
C ASN A 406 -5.89 -10.67 -13.04
N ALA A 407 -5.24 -10.56 -11.88
CA ALA A 407 -3.81 -10.27 -11.81
C ALA A 407 -2.97 -11.38 -12.48
N ILE A 408 -3.36 -12.65 -12.30
CA ILE A 408 -2.73 -13.80 -12.94
C ILE A 408 -2.89 -13.75 -14.46
N LYS A 409 -4.09 -13.45 -14.97
CA LYS A 409 -4.35 -13.31 -16.41
C LYS A 409 -3.60 -12.14 -17.03
N ALA A 410 -3.51 -11.02 -16.31
CA ALA A 410 -2.81 -9.82 -16.78
C ALA A 410 -1.28 -9.99 -16.82
N ALA A 411 -0.73 -11.00 -16.13
CA ALA A 411 0.68 -11.34 -16.15
C ALA A 411 1.06 -12.09 -17.45
N THR A 412 1.12 -11.37 -18.56
CA THR A 412 1.43 -11.89 -19.91
C THR A 412 2.84 -12.47 -20.03
N GLN A 413 3.75 -12.12 -19.11
CA GLN A 413 5.10 -12.66 -19.01
C GLN A 413 5.16 -14.10 -18.48
N LEU A 414 4.06 -14.62 -17.91
CA LEU A 414 4.00 -15.98 -17.37
C LEU A 414 3.51 -16.99 -18.42
N THR A 415 4.00 -18.22 -18.36
CA THR A 415 3.41 -19.35 -19.11
C THR A 415 2.12 -19.83 -18.45
N GLU A 416 1.29 -20.58 -19.17
CA GLU A 416 0.04 -21.11 -18.60
C GLU A 416 0.31 -22.03 -17.40
N THR A 417 1.35 -22.86 -17.48
CA THR A 417 1.77 -23.73 -16.36
C THR A 417 2.17 -22.94 -15.12
N GLN A 418 2.84 -21.80 -15.29
CA GLN A 418 3.19 -20.90 -14.17
C GLN A 418 1.94 -20.25 -13.56
N ARG A 419 1.03 -19.75 -14.40
CA ARG A 419 -0.26 -19.21 -13.94
C ARG A 419 -1.06 -20.25 -13.15
N ASP A 420 -1.17 -21.46 -13.67
CA ASP A 420 -1.85 -22.57 -13.00
C ASP A 420 -1.21 -22.93 -11.66
N SER A 421 0.12 -22.87 -11.56
CA SER A 421 0.80 -23.07 -10.29
C SER A 421 0.45 -21.99 -9.27
N ILE A 422 0.40 -20.73 -9.68
CA ILE A 422 0.02 -19.62 -8.79
C ILE A 422 -1.44 -19.76 -8.37
N ARG A 423 -2.35 -20.03 -9.32
CA ARG A 423 -3.78 -20.26 -9.04
C ARG A 423 -4.02 -21.30 -7.94
N ARG A 424 -3.28 -22.42 -7.98
CA ARG A 424 -3.37 -23.46 -6.95
C ARG A 424 -2.92 -23.01 -5.55
N THR A 425 -2.09 -21.98 -5.45
CA THR A 425 -1.62 -21.45 -4.16
C THR A 425 -2.55 -20.40 -3.55
N VAL A 426 -3.36 -19.71 -4.38
CA VAL A 426 -4.23 -18.61 -3.95
C VAL A 426 -5.13 -19.02 -2.77
N PRO A 427 -5.88 -20.14 -2.79
CA PRO A 427 -6.77 -20.48 -1.69
C PRO A 427 -6.06 -20.60 -0.34
N LYS A 428 -4.90 -21.27 -0.30
CA LYS A 428 -4.10 -21.44 0.93
C LYS A 428 -3.50 -20.11 1.41
N GLY A 429 -3.12 -19.23 0.48
CA GLY A 429 -2.66 -17.88 0.79
C GLY A 429 -3.77 -17.06 1.45
N LEU A 430 -4.98 -17.09 0.90
CA LEU A 430 -6.14 -16.43 1.48
C LEU A 430 -6.51 -17.00 2.85
N ASP A 431 -6.46 -18.32 3.03
CA ASP A 431 -6.70 -18.96 4.34
C ASP A 431 -5.71 -18.47 5.40
N SER A 432 -4.43 -18.36 5.03
CA SER A 432 -3.37 -17.88 5.91
C SER A 432 -3.56 -16.39 6.29
N LEU A 433 -3.93 -15.55 5.32
CA LEU A 433 -4.25 -14.14 5.56
C LEU A 433 -5.49 -13.98 6.44
N SER A 434 -6.52 -14.80 6.21
CA SER A 434 -7.76 -14.84 6.99
C SER A 434 -7.49 -15.18 8.46
N ALA A 435 -6.58 -16.12 8.72
CA ALA A 435 -6.21 -16.54 10.07
C ALA A 435 -5.31 -15.52 10.80
N ALA A 436 -4.43 -14.83 10.06
CA ALA A 436 -3.46 -13.90 10.64
C ALA A 436 -4.00 -12.48 10.88
N ASN A 437 -5.10 -12.09 10.23
CA ASN A 437 -5.63 -10.73 10.29
C ASN A 437 -7.13 -10.74 10.57
N THR A 438 -7.53 -10.15 11.69
CA THR A 438 -8.93 -10.13 12.16
C THR A 438 -9.89 -9.49 11.15
N TRP A 439 -9.49 -8.35 10.57
CA TRP A 439 -10.28 -7.67 9.55
C TRP A 439 -10.44 -8.55 8.30
N MET A 440 -9.34 -9.15 7.82
CA MET A 440 -9.35 -10.02 6.64
C MET A 440 -10.25 -11.24 6.86
N GLY A 441 -10.14 -11.86 8.04
CA GLY A 441 -10.98 -12.97 8.45
C GLY A 441 -12.48 -12.61 8.44
N PHE A 442 -12.81 -11.42 8.95
CA PHE A 442 -14.18 -10.92 8.92
C PHE A 442 -14.65 -10.61 7.49
N PHE A 443 -13.88 -9.85 6.72
CA PHE A 443 -14.22 -9.43 5.36
C PHE A 443 -14.45 -10.63 4.44
N MET A 444 -13.60 -11.66 4.53
CA MET A 444 -13.72 -12.87 3.72
C MET A 444 -14.95 -13.72 4.03
N LYS A 445 -15.41 -13.73 5.29
CA LYS A 445 -16.52 -14.56 5.77
C LYS A 445 -17.86 -13.84 5.78
N THR A 446 -17.84 -12.51 5.82
CA THR A 446 -19.06 -11.72 5.91
C THR A 446 -19.79 -11.72 4.58
N GLU A 447 -21.06 -12.11 4.62
CA GLU A 447 -21.95 -12.06 3.47
C GLU A 447 -22.69 -10.73 3.43
N PRO A 448 -22.38 -9.80 2.49
CA PRO A 448 -23.07 -8.52 2.40
C PRO A 448 -24.57 -8.68 2.19
N SER A 449 -24.97 -9.76 1.50
CA SER A 449 -26.36 -10.12 1.23
C SER A 449 -27.21 -10.19 2.51
N ALA A 450 -26.66 -10.67 3.64
CA ALA A 450 -27.40 -10.78 4.90
C ALA A 450 -27.87 -9.41 5.43
N ALA A 451 -27.00 -8.39 5.34
CA ALA A 451 -27.35 -7.02 5.71
C ALA A 451 -28.30 -6.40 4.67
N LEU A 452 -28.00 -6.57 3.38
CA LEU A 452 -28.79 -6.04 2.28
C LEU A 452 -30.26 -6.49 2.33
N ARG A 453 -30.54 -7.76 2.65
CA ARG A 453 -31.92 -8.28 2.76
C ARG A 453 -32.75 -7.56 3.84
N ARG A 454 -32.09 -6.94 4.81
CA ARG A 454 -32.73 -6.21 5.92
C ARG A 454 -32.92 -4.72 5.63
N VAL A 455 -32.28 -4.17 4.59
CA VAL A 455 -32.40 -2.76 4.23
C VAL A 455 -33.74 -2.48 3.56
N LYS A 456 -34.51 -1.55 4.14
CA LYS A 456 -35.80 -1.06 3.59
C LYS A 456 -35.71 0.39 3.10
N GLN A 457 -34.61 1.06 3.39
CA GLN A 457 -34.31 2.43 3.02
C GLN A 457 -34.20 2.58 1.49
N PRO A 458 -34.54 3.75 0.92
CA PRO A 458 -34.20 4.01 -0.47
C PRO A 458 -32.69 3.84 -0.67
N THR A 459 -32.32 3.09 -1.70
CA THR A 459 -30.93 2.71 -1.97
C THR A 459 -30.51 3.13 -3.37
N LEU A 460 -29.39 3.84 -3.47
CA LEU A 460 -28.69 4.10 -4.72
C LEU A 460 -27.48 3.18 -4.81
N VAL A 461 -27.27 2.55 -5.96
CA VAL A 461 -26.07 1.79 -6.28
C VAL A 461 -25.42 2.47 -7.47
N LEU A 462 -24.18 2.92 -7.30
CA LEU A 462 -23.35 3.51 -8.35
C LEU A 462 -22.21 2.54 -8.65
N GLN A 463 -21.91 2.33 -9.93
CA GLN A 463 -20.93 1.34 -10.35
C GLN A 463 -20.19 1.80 -11.60
N GLY A 464 -18.87 1.69 -11.61
CA GLY A 464 -18.07 1.87 -12.82
C GLY A 464 -18.03 0.59 -13.65
N ASP A 465 -18.20 0.69 -14.96
CA ASP A 465 -18.34 -0.45 -15.87
C ASP A 465 -17.01 -1.19 -16.13
N THR A 466 -15.87 -0.56 -15.81
CA THR A 466 -14.55 -1.19 -15.95
C THR A 466 -13.98 -1.64 -14.61
N ASP A 467 -14.73 -1.53 -13.52
CA ASP A 467 -14.30 -1.93 -12.19
C ASP A 467 -13.85 -3.40 -12.13
N GLN A 468 -12.56 -3.62 -11.85
CA GLN A 468 -11.97 -4.95 -11.69
C GLN A 468 -11.75 -5.37 -10.23
N GLN A 469 -12.18 -4.55 -9.27
CA GLN A 469 -12.08 -4.86 -7.83
C GLN A 469 -13.42 -5.34 -7.29
N VAL A 470 -14.48 -4.59 -7.58
CA VAL A 470 -15.88 -4.94 -7.28
C VAL A 470 -16.64 -4.85 -8.60
N THR A 471 -16.72 -5.99 -9.24
CA THR A 471 -17.19 -6.11 -10.62
C THR A 471 -18.60 -5.60 -10.86
N PRO A 472 -18.92 -5.08 -12.08
CA PRO A 472 -20.17 -4.38 -12.33
C PRO A 472 -21.44 -5.18 -12.01
N GLU A 473 -21.44 -6.50 -12.24
CA GLU A 473 -22.58 -7.36 -11.96
C GLU A 473 -22.96 -7.43 -10.47
N GLN A 474 -22.05 -7.03 -9.57
CA GLN A 474 -22.36 -6.93 -8.15
C GLN A 474 -23.35 -5.81 -7.87
N ALA A 475 -23.33 -4.71 -8.62
CA ALA A 475 -24.34 -3.65 -8.48
C ALA A 475 -25.75 -4.16 -8.79
N ASP A 476 -25.88 -4.97 -9.85
CA ASP A 476 -27.14 -5.60 -10.23
C ASP A 476 -27.56 -6.70 -9.25
N SER A 477 -26.58 -7.43 -8.70
CA SER A 477 -26.80 -8.41 -7.63
C SER A 477 -27.34 -7.75 -6.35
N ILE A 478 -26.76 -6.61 -5.93
CA ILE A 478 -27.27 -5.80 -4.81
C ILE A 478 -28.73 -5.43 -5.06
N ALA A 479 -29.05 -4.92 -6.25
CA ALA A 479 -30.41 -4.51 -6.57
C ALA A 479 -31.39 -5.68 -6.56
N THR A 480 -30.96 -6.83 -7.07
CA THR A 480 -31.73 -8.08 -7.04
C THR A 480 -32.01 -8.53 -5.61
N ILE A 481 -31.00 -8.52 -4.73
CA ILE A 481 -31.15 -8.90 -3.32
C ILE A 481 -32.13 -7.96 -2.59
N LEU A 482 -31.98 -6.64 -2.78
CA LEU A 482 -32.83 -5.64 -2.14
C LEU A 482 -34.29 -5.77 -2.59
N LYS A 483 -34.53 -5.83 -3.91
CA LYS A 483 -35.87 -5.98 -4.50
C LYS A 483 -36.52 -7.30 -4.10
N GLY A 484 -35.77 -8.40 -4.17
CA GLY A 484 -36.23 -9.72 -3.74
C GLY A 484 -36.55 -9.81 -2.24
N SER A 485 -36.08 -8.84 -1.45
CA SER A 485 -36.40 -8.70 -0.02
C SER A 485 -37.46 -7.63 0.25
N GLY A 486 -38.19 -7.18 -0.78
CA GLY A 486 -39.30 -6.24 -0.69
C GLY A 486 -38.93 -4.77 -0.67
N ASN A 487 -37.67 -4.40 -0.96
CA ASN A 487 -37.30 -2.99 -1.12
C ASN A 487 -37.58 -2.52 -2.55
N THR A 488 -38.63 -1.72 -2.73
CA THR A 488 -39.05 -1.21 -4.04
C THR A 488 -38.35 0.08 -4.46
N ARG A 489 -37.52 0.68 -3.58
CA ARG A 489 -36.90 2.00 -3.79
C ARG A 489 -35.41 1.89 -4.08
N VAL A 490 -35.07 1.07 -5.08
CA VAL A 490 -33.69 0.78 -5.47
C VAL A 490 -33.39 1.38 -6.83
N THR A 491 -32.34 2.20 -6.92
CA THR A 491 -31.84 2.80 -8.16
C THR A 491 -30.41 2.30 -8.41
N VAL A 492 -30.13 1.83 -9.63
CA VAL A 492 -28.77 1.43 -10.06
C VAL A 492 -28.33 2.35 -11.18
N ARG A 493 -27.06 2.77 -11.16
CA ARG A 493 -26.43 3.55 -12.23
C ARG A 493 -25.04 3.01 -12.52
N HIS A 494 -24.86 2.61 -13.76
CA HIS A 494 -23.62 2.16 -14.37
C HIS A 494 -22.97 3.34 -15.11
N PHE A 495 -21.63 3.40 -15.07
CA PHE A 495 -20.85 4.48 -15.66
C PHE A 495 -19.83 3.89 -16.64
N PRO A 496 -20.02 4.09 -17.96
CA PRO A 496 -19.11 3.57 -18.98
C PRO A 496 -17.68 4.08 -18.82
N ALA A 497 -16.69 3.24 -19.15
CA ALA A 497 -15.26 3.56 -19.09
C ALA A 497 -14.80 4.12 -17.73
N THR A 498 -15.40 3.62 -16.65
CA THR A 498 -15.18 4.11 -15.28
C THR A 498 -14.75 2.98 -14.37
N ASN A 499 -13.64 3.17 -13.66
CA ASN A 499 -13.09 2.14 -12.77
C ASN A 499 -13.67 2.19 -11.35
N HIS A 500 -13.14 1.35 -10.46
CA HIS A 500 -13.49 1.27 -9.03
C HIS A 500 -13.43 2.61 -8.28
N LEU A 501 -12.57 3.52 -8.72
CA LEU A 501 -12.37 4.83 -8.09
C LEU A 501 -13.31 5.90 -8.66
N PHE A 502 -14.19 5.52 -9.58
CA PHE A 502 -15.02 6.42 -10.38
C PHE A 502 -14.23 7.43 -11.22
N LEU A 503 -13.07 6.99 -11.73
CA LEU A 503 -12.20 7.73 -12.66
C LEU A 503 -12.34 7.18 -14.07
N VAL A 504 -12.05 8.01 -15.08
CA VAL A 504 -12.04 7.59 -16.49
C VAL A 504 -10.85 6.65 -16.72
N ASP A 505 -11.16 5.39 -16.99
CA ASP A 505 -10.17 4.34 -17.15
C ASP A 505 -10.79 3.15 -17.92
N PRO A 506 -10.51 3.04 -19.23
CA PRO A 506 -11.04 1.94 -20.05
C PRO A 506 -10.54 0.55 -19.63
N SER A 507 -9.40 0.46 -18.92
CA SER A 507 -8.87 -0.80 -18.44
C SER A 507 -9.52 -1.20 -17.12
N GLY A 508 -9.56 -0.24 -16.19
CA GLY A 508 -10.07 -0.41 -14.83
C GLY A 508 -9.21 -1.30 -13.92
N ALA A 509 -8.06 -1.75 -14.41
CA ALA A 509 -7.10 -2.53 -13.65
C ALA A 509 -6.41 -1.65 -12.59
N PRO A 510 -6.37 -2.07 -11.30
CA PRO A 510 -5.70 -1.31 -10.24
C PRO A 510 -4.23 -1.00 -10.52
N GLY A 511 -3.53 -1.84 -11.28
CA GLY A 511 -2.15 -1.62 -11.69
C GLY A 511 -1.92 -0.38 -12.56
N GLY A 512 -2.97 0.17 -13.18
CA GLY A 512 -2.89 1.36 -14.03
C GLY A 512 -3.11 2.69 -13.31
N TYR A 513 -3.42 2.69 -12.01
CA TYR A 513 -3.87 3.89 -11.28
C TYR A 513 -2.85 5.03 -11.28
N THR A 514 -1.56 4.73 -11.25
CA THR A 514 -0.48 5.73 -11.27
C THR A 514 -0.35 6.44 -12.62
N ALA A 515 -0.90 5.86 -13.69
CA ALA A 515 -0.87 6.40 -15.05
C ALA A 515 -2.13 7.22 -15.40
N LEU A 516 -3.11 7.30 -14.49
CA LEU A 516 -4.33 8.06 -14.72
C LEU A 516 -4.03 9.55 -14.80
N LYS A 517 -4.51 10.18 -15.88
CA LYS A 517 -4.29 11.61 -16.14
C LYS A 517 -5.33 12.48 -15.43
N ASP A 518 -6.57 12.01 -15.38
CA ASP A 518 -7.66 12.67 -14.65
C ASP A 518 -7.98 11.86 -13.41
N THR A 519 -7.77 12.50 -12.25
CA THR A 519 -7.88 11.88 -10.93
C THR A 519 -8.99 12.51 -10.11
N LYS A 520 -9.86 13.30 -10.74
CA LYS A 520 -11.06 13.84 -10.12
C LYS A 520 -12.24 12.90 -10.29
N LEU A 521 -13.09 12.85 -9.26
CA LEU A 521 -14.31 12.06 -9.35
C LEU A 521 -15.15 12.57 -10.52
N ARG A 522 -15.60 11.65 -11.38
CA ARG A 522 -16.37 12.03 -12.58
C ARG A 522 -17.60 12.86 -12.23
N ARG A 523 -17.82 13.94 -12.98
CA ARG A 523 -18.94 14.86 -12.76
C ARG A 523 -20.29 14.18 -12.87
N GLU A 524 -20.43 13.19 -13.75
CA GLU A 524 -21.66 12.42 -13.93
C GLU A 524 -21.98 11.56 -12.71
N VAL A 525 -20.96 11.03 -12.04
CA VAL A 525 -21.09 10.27 -10.80
C VAL A 525 -21.52 11.19 -9.67
N LEU A 526 -20.86 12.33 -9.52
CA LEU A 526 -21.20 13.38 -8.55
C LEU A 526 -22.64 13.89 -8.76
N GLY A 527 -23.03 14.16 -10.01
CA GLY A 527 -24.37 14.59 -10.37
C GLY A 527 -25.44 13.54 -10.05
N ALA A 528 -25.21 12.29 -10.41
CA ALA A 528 -26.13 11.20 -10.12
C ALA A 528 -26.34 11.00 -8.60
N LEU A 529 -25.27 11.06 -7.82
CA LEU A 529 -25.35 11.04 -6.36
C LEU A 529 -26.14 12.24 -5.84
N ALA A 530 -25.77 13.46 -6.24
CA ALA A 530 -26.37 14.68 -5.72
C ALA A 530 -27.86 14.79 -6.05
N ASP A 531 -28.26 14.52 -7.29
CA ASP A 531 -29.65 14.60 -7.70
C ASP A 531 -30.50 13.53 -7.00
N TRP A 532 -29.95 12.33 -6.79
CA TRP A 532 -30.63 11.30 -6.03
C TRP A 532 -30.78 11.70 -4.55
N VAL A 533 -29.70 12.16 -3.91
CA VAL A 533 -29.71 12.59 -2.49
C VAL A 533 -30.72 13.73 -2.30
N VAL A 534 -30.65 14.79 -3.11
CA VAL A 534 -31.58 15.92 -3.00
C VAL A 534 -33.03 15.46 -3.13
N ARG A 535 -33.33 14.53 -4.04
CA ARG A 535 -34.69 14.00 -4.21
C ARG A 535 -35.16 13.16 -3.02
N VAL A 536 -34.30 12.31 -2.46
CA VAL A 536 -34.70 11.42 -1.35
C VAL A 536 -34.62 12.09 0.02
N MET A 537 -34.00 13.26 0.13
CA MET A 537 -33.85 14.03 1.39
C MET A 537 -34.74 15.28 1.45
N LYS A 538 -35.52 15.54 0.40
CA LYS A 538 -36.74 16.35 0.50
C LYS A 538 -37.77 15.59 1.33
#